data_AF-A0A1B3X2E5-F1
#
_entry.id   AF-A0A1B3X2E5-F1
#
_cell.length_a   1.000
_cell.length_b   1.000
_cell.length_c   1.000
_cell.angle_alpha   90.00
_cell.angle_beta   90.00
_cell.angle_gamma   90.00
#
_symmetry.space_group_name_H-M   'P 1'
#
loop_
_entity.id
_entity.type
_entity.pdbx_description
1 polymer ?
#
loop_
_entity_poly.entity_id
_entity_poly.type
_entity_poly.pdbx_seq_one_letter_code
_entity_poly.pdbx_strand_id
1 'polypeptide(L)'
;MICKECGAKIEKLTRICPHCGERALIDDELETWSFIADTAAKHKREMPAEIPLNEPVPIPDERTAQIDGLERLKDYFVQHSNLYKIVEDLDYIESGLHRPSFVLWLLAGGLVAALVYFPLSPFLPDFIWAYYFVLWGAVTTVGYLRAGRRYERRKAEYALLRRDAENDLRAMYNDCADCFLPLAWTPPPQIIRMLDALRSGETDSVREYMEREAG
;
A
#
# COMPACT_ATOMS: atom_id res chain seq x y z
N MET A 1 -10.14 19.24 -10.97
CA MET A 1 -8.75 18.76 -10.99
C MET A 1 -7.94 19.60 -10.00
N ILE A 2 -6.97 19.03 -9.30
CA ILE A 2 -6.13 19.76 -8.34
C ILE A 2 -4.71 19.82 -8.89
N CYS A 3 -4.10 21.00 -8.91
CA CYS A 3 -2.70 21.13 -9.32
C CYS A 3 -1.80 20.52 -8.24
N LYS A 4 -0.90 19.61 -8.63
CA LYS A 4 0.00 18.91 -7.70
C LYS A 4 0.99 19.85 -6.98
N GLU A 5 1.34 20.96 -7.62
CA GLU A 5 2.33 21.90 -7.08
C GLU A 5 1.70 23.01 -6.23
N CYS A 6 0.57 23.59 -6.66
CA CYS A 6 -0.04 24.72 -5.94
C CYS A 6 -1.29 24.36 -5.14
N GLY A 7 -1.78 23.11 -5.22
CA GLY A 7 -2.97 22.65 -4.50
C GLY A 7 -4.29 23.33 -4.91
N ALA A 8 -4.27 24.22 -5.89
CA ALA A 8 -5.44 24.98 -6.31
C ALA A 8 -6.46 24.08 -7.04
N LYS A 9 -7.73 24.24 -6.67
CA LYS A 9 -8.86 23.55 -7.31
C LYS A 9 -9.19 24.26 -8.62
N ILE A 10 -8.92 23.59 -9.75
CA ILE A 10 -9.21 24.14 -11.08
C ILE A 10 -10.63 23.72 -11.48
N GLU A 11 -11.49 24.71 -11.64
CA GLU A 11 -12.92 24.54 -11.97
C GLU A 11 -13.21 24.45 -13.47
N LYS A 12 -12.26 24.83 -14.34
CA LYS A 12 -12.42 24.79 -15.80
C LYS A 12 -11.44 23.79 -16.44
N LEU A 13 -11.86 23.15 -17.54
CA LEU A 13 -11.10 22.23 -18.41
C LEU A 13 -9.89 22.89 -19.12
N THR A 14 -9.19 23.81 -18.47
CA THR A 14 -8.01 24.47 -19.01
C THR A 14 -6.78 23.59 -18.78
N ARG A 15 -6.10 23.20 -19.88
CA ARG A 15 -4.90 22.34 -19.89
C ARG A 15 -3.69 22.92 -19.14
N ILE A 16 -3.77 24.17 -18.71
CA ILE A 16 -2.71 24.91 -18.04
C ILE A 16 -3.31 25.53 -16.79
N CYS A 17 -2.64 25.36 -15.65
CA CYS A 17 -3.06 25.98 -14.40
C CYS A 17 -2.93 27.51 -14.53
N PRO A 18 -4.02 28.28 -14.34
CA PRO A 18 -3.98 29.74 -14.44
C PRO A 18 -3.16 30.41 -13.32
N HIS A 19 -2.79 29.68 -12.27
CA HIS A 19 -2.02 30.20 -11.14
C HIS A 19 -0.50 30.00 -11.25
N CYS A 20 -0.04 28.86 -11.80
CA CYS A 20 1.39 28.56 -11.92
C CYS A 20 1.89 28.38 -13.36
N GLY A 21 1.01 28.40 -14.36
CA GLY A 21 1.39 28.22 -15.77
C GLY A 21 1.79 26.79 -16.16
N GLU A 22 1.78 25.86 -15.21
CA GLU A 22 2.16 24.46 -15.42
C GLU A 22 0.99 23.64 -16.00
N ARG A 23 1.29 22.59 -16.78
CA ARG A 23 0.27 21.73 -17.40
C ARG A 23 -0.49 20.94 -16.33
N ALA A 24 -1.81 21.10 -16.28
CA ALA A 24 -2.65 20.31 -15.38
C ALA A 24 -2.65 18.84 -15.85
N LEU A 25 -2.32 17.90 -14.96
CA LEU A 25 -2.30 16.46 -15.23
C LEU A 25 -3.71 16.01 -15.66
N ILE A 26 -3.85 15.66 -16.93
CA ILE A 26 -4.96 14.87 -17.45
C ILE A 26 -4.50 13.42 -17.32
N ASP A 27 -5.15 12.64 -16.45
CA ASP A 27 -4.80 11.24 -16.18
C ASP A 27 -4.95 10.31 -17.40
N ASP A 28 -5.59 10.77 -18.49
CA ASP A 28 -6.00 9.89 -19.60
C ASP A 28 -5.24 10.08 -20.93
N GLU A 29 -4.28 11.02 -21.08
CA GLU A 29 -3.64 11.29 -22.39
C GLU A 29 -2.13 10.97 -22.50
N LEU A 30 -1.50 10.29 -21.52
CA LEU A 30 -0.08 9.87 -21.62
C LEU A 30 0.15 8.35 -21.80
N GLU A 31 -0.91 7.53 -21.89
CA GLU A 31 -0.78 6.06 -21.93
C GLU A 31 -0.83 5.42 -23.33
N THR A 32 -1.18 6.15 -24.39
CA THR A 32 -1.41 5.54 -25.71
C THR A 32 -0.12 5.15 -26.44
N TRP A 33 1.03 5.76 -26.09
CA TRP A 33 2.32 5.50 -26.75
C TRP A 33 3.49 5.23 -25.79
N SER A 34 3.28 5.28 -24.47
CA SER A 34 4.31 5.00 -23.46
C SER A 34 4.65 3.51 -23.27
N PHE A 35 4.18 2.64 -24.17
CA PHE A 35 4.53 1.21 -24.19
C PHE A 35 5.96 0.95 -24.71
N ILE A 36 6.52 1.87 -25.51
CA ILE A 36 7.91 1.81 -26.04
C ILE A 36 8.89 2.48 -25.07
N ALA A 37 8.49 3.58 -24.45
CA ALA A 37 9.34 4.27 -23.49
C ALA A 37 9.24 3.55 -22.14
N ASP A 38 10.29 2.84 -21.77
CA ASP A 38 10.48 2.34 -20.41
C ASP A 38 10.72 3.53 -19.45
N THR A 39 9.64 4.25 -19.13
CA THR A 39 9.67 5.39 -18.20
C THR A 39 9.76 4.92 -16.75
N ALA A 40 9.86 3.61 -16.49
CA ALA A 40 10.09 3.06 -15.15
C ALA A 40 11.37 3.63 -14.52
N ALA A 41 12.39 3.94 -15.34
CA ALA A 41 13.61 4.59 -14.87
C ALA A 41 13.38 6.01 -14.32
N LYS A 42 12.38 6.74 -14.83
CA LYS A 42 12.14 8.16 -14.49
C LYS A 42 11.45 8.35 -13.12
N HIS A 43 10.91 7.28 -12.55
CA HIS A 43 10.25 7.25 -11.24
C HIS A 43 10.86 6.23 -10.29
N LYS A 44 12.09 5.80 -10.54
CA LYS A 44 12.80 4.89 -9.64
C LYS A 44 13.26 5.69 -8.42
N ARG A 45 12.37 5.85 -7.44
CA ARG A 45 12.77 6.26 -6.09
C ARG A 45 13.64 5.16 -5.52
N GLU A 46 14.78 5.55 -4.94
CA GLU A 46 15.61 4.62 -4.20
C GLU A 46 14.83 4.14 -2.96
N MET A 47 15.02 2.87 -2.61
CA MET A 47 14.40 2.31 -1.42
C MET A 47 14.99 3.05 -0.20
N PRO A 48 14.15 3.66 0.65
CA PRO A 48 14.63 4.37 1.83
C PRO A 48 15.30 3.39 2.79
N ALA A 49 16.36 3.87 3.46
CA ALA A 49 17.06 3.09 4.45
C ALA A 49 16.14 2.79 5.65
N GLU A 50 16.28 1.59 6.20
CA GLU A 50 15.52 1.18 7.38
C GLU A 50 16.02 1.94 8.61
N ILE A 51 15.10 2.60 9.33
CA ILE A 51 15.45 3.30 10.57
C ILE A 51 15.66 2.26 11.70
N PRO A 52 16.79 2.28 12.42
CA PRO A 52 16.99 1.41 13.57
C PRO A 52 16.10 1.84 14.74
N LEU A 53 15.58 0.87 15.49
CA LEU A 53 14.79 1.12 16.69
C LEU A 53 15.69 1.39 17.89
N ASN A 54 15.30 2.36 18.71
CA ASN A 54 15.92 2.58 20.01
C ASN A 54 15.59 1.42 20.97
N GLU A 55 16.54 1.08 21.83
CA GLU A 55 16.29 0.08 22.88
C GLU A 55 15.27 0.62 23.89
N PRO A 56 14.25 -0.18 24.28
CA PRO A 56 13.29 0.23 25.30
C PRO A 56 13.99 0.50 26.63
N VAL A 57 13.52 1.52 27.34
CA VAL A 57 13.93 1.81 28.72
C VAL A 57 13.52 0.63 29.62
N PRO A 58 14.28 0.31 30.69
CA PRO A 58 13.85 -0.71 31.65
C PRO A 58 12.46 -0.40 32.22
N ILE A 59 11.63 -1.45 32.31
CA ILE A 59 10.30 -1.37 32.91
C ILE A 59 10.45 -0.96 34.38
N PRO A 60 9.70 0.06 34.86
CA PRO A 60 9.72 0.46 36.27
C PRO A 60 9.34 -0.70 37.20
N ASP A 61 10.02 -0.84 38.35
CA ASP A 61 9.74 -1.92 39.30
C ASP A 61 8.42 -1.71 40.06
N GLU A 62 8.01 -0.45 40.26
CA GLU A 62 6.79 -0.12 40.99
C GLU A 62 5.54 -0.22 40.12
N ARG A 63 4.52 -0.96 40.58
CA ARG A 63 3.23 -1.13 39.87
C ARG A 63 2.52 0.19 39.56
N THR A 64 2.55 1.14 40.49
CA THR A 64 1.94 2.46 40.29
C THR A 64 2.66 3.25 39.19
N ALA A 65 3.99 3.18 39.13
CA ALA A 65 4.79 3.79 38.07
C ALA A 65 4.58 3.07 36.72
N GLN A 66 4.36 1.76 36.72
CA GLN A 66 3.98 1.03 35.50
C GLN A 66 2.63 1.48 34.96
N ILE A 67 1.60 1.62 35.82
CA ILE A 67 0.27 2.06 35.40
C ILE A 67 0.30 3.50 34.86
N ASP A 68 0.94 4.43 35.57
CA ASP A 68 1.08 5.83 35.12
C ASP A 68 1.86 5.92 33.79
N GLY A 69 2.96 5.16 33.69
CA GLY A 69 3.74 5.05 32.47
C GLY A 69 2.92 4.51 31.29
N LEU A 70 2.11 3.46 31.51
CA LEU A 70 1.23 2.89 30.49
C LEU A 70 0.11 3.84 30.07
N GLU A 71 -0.48 4.61 31.00
CA GLU A 71 -1.50 5.61 30.67
C GLU A 71 -0.94 6.69 29.75
N ARG A 72 0.26 7.19 30.05
CA ARG A 72 0.99 8.14 29.21
C ARG A 72 1.27 7.57 27.82
N LEU A 73 1.76 6.32 27.74
CA LEU A 73 2.03 5.65 26.46
C LEU A 73 0.74 5.45 25.66
N LYS A 74 -0.35 5.02 26.31
CA LYS A 74 -1.65 4.86 25.69
C LYS A 74 -2.10 6.16 25.02
N ASP A 75 -2.05 7.28 25.72
CA ASP A 75 -2.47 8.57 25.17
C ASP A 75 -1.60 8.99 23.97
N TYR A 76 -0.27 8.79 24.06
CA TYR A 76 0.67 9.05 22.97
C TYR A 76 0.39 8.22 21.70
N PHE A 77 0.21 6.90 21.86
CA PHE A 77 -0.03 6.00 20.73
C PHE A 77 -1.44 6.10 20.16
N VAL A 78 -2.43 6.47 20.97
CA VAL A 78 -3.79 6.77 20.49
C VAL A 78 -3.76 7.99 19.55
N GLN A 79 -2.99 9.03 19.88
CA GLN A 79 -2.82 10.20 19.02
C GLN A 79 -2.20 9.81 17.66
N HIS A 80 -1.26 8.87 17.65
CA HIS A 80 -0.58 8.38 16.45
C HIS A 80 -1.20 7.10 15.86
N SER A 81 -2.40 6.73 16.28
CA SER A 81 -3.07 5.49 15.85
C SER A 81 -3.30 5.39 14.34
N ASN A 82 -3.32 6.52 13.64
CA ASN A 82 -3.42 6.57 12.19
C ASN A 82 -2.25 5.85 11.49
N LEU A 83 -1.02 5.96 12.02
CA LEU A 83 0.15 5.34 11.41
C LEU A 83 0.06 3.80 11.44
N TYR A 84 -0.42 3.23 12.54
CA TYR A 84 -0.68 1.79 12.65
C TYR A 84 -1.74 1.33 11.64
N LYS A 85 -2.82 2.10 11.48
CA LYS A 85 -3.87 1.81 10.49
C LYS A 85 -3.36 1.87 9.05
N ILE A 86 -2.47 2.82 8.74
CA ILE A 86 -1.88 2.94 7.40
C ILE A 86 -1.05 1.70 7.09
N VAL A 87 -0.22 1.23 8.03
CA VAL A 87 0.58 0.02 7.82
C VAL A 87 -0.30 -1.22 7.69
N GLU A 88 -1.33 -1.35 8.51
CA GLU A 88 -2.29 -2.47 8.42
C GLU A 88 -3.07 -2.46 7.08
N ASP A 89 -3.52 -1.29 6.62
CA ASP A 89 -4.21 -1.14 5.34
C ASP A 89 -3.28 -1.46 4.16
N LEU A 90 -2.00 -1.05 4.24
CA LEU A 90 -1.00 -1.39 3.23
C LEU A 90 -0.72 -2.89 3.19
N ASP A 91 -0.61 -3.56 4.34
CA ASP A 91 -0.46 -5.02 4.40
C ASP A 91 -1.70 -5.73 3.83
N TYR A 92 -2.91 -5.22 4.10
CA TYR A 92 -4.14 -5.75 3.53
C TYR A 92 -4.15 -5.60 2.00
N ILE A 93 -3.82 -4.43 1.47
CA ILE A 93 -3.74 -4.17 0.03
C ILE A 93 -2.68 -5.05 -0.63
N GLU A 94 -1.53 -5.26 0.02
CA GLU A 94 -0.46 -6.13 -0.48
C GLU A 94 -0.92 -7.59 -0.56
N SER A 95 -1.63 -8.07 0.47
CA SER A 95 -2.19 -9.43 0.46
C SER A 95 -3.21 -9.64 -0.68
N GLY A 96 -3.88 -8.55 -1.10
CA GLY A 96 -4.82 -8.54 -2.21
C GLY A 96 -4.18 -8.46 -3.59
N LEU A 97 -2.87 -8.22 -3.72
CA LEU A 97 -2.18 -8.11 -5.01
C LEU A 97 -1.98 -9.49 -5.66
N HIS A 98 -2.95 -9.88 -6.49
CA HIS A 98 -2.89 -11.15 -7.22
C HIS A 98 -2.06 -11.02 -8.49
N ARG A 99 -1.17 -12.00 -8.72
CA ARG A 99 -0.42 -12.12 -9.97
C ARG A 99 -1.39 -12.42 -11.12
N PRO A 100 -1.28 -11.75 -12.28
CA PRO A 100 -2.12 -12.06 -13.42
C PRO A 100 -1.89 -13.52 -13.85
N SER A 101 -2.96 -14.31 -13.90
CA SER A 101 -2.87 -15.69 -14.33
C SER A 101 -2.99 -15.80 -15.84
N PHE A 102 -2.10 -16.58 -16.44
CA PHE A 102 -2.09 -16.78 -17.89
C PHE A 102 -3.37 -17.47 -18.38
N VAL A 103 -3.86 -18.46 -17.64
CA VAL A 103 -5.06 -19.24 -18.00
C VAL A 103 -6.31 -18.37 -18.03
N LEU A 104 -6.53 -17.50 -17.03
CA LEU A 104 -7.68 -16.60 -17.04
C LEU A 104 -7.60 -15.61 -18.19
N TRP A 105 -6.41 -15.08 -18.49
CA TRP A 105 -6.19 -14.22 -19.65
C TRP A 105 -6.42 -14.93 -20.97
N LEU A 106 -6.05 -16.20 -21.08
CA LEU A 106 -6.29 -17.02 -22.26
C LEU A 106 -7.79 -17.21 -22.50
N LEU A 107 -8.57 -17.52 -21.45
CA LEU A 107 -10.03 -17.64 -21.55
C LEU A 107 -10.71 -16.30 -21.85
N ALA A 108 -10.37 -15.25 -21.10
CA ALA A 108 -10.95 -13.92 -21.27
C ALA A 108 -10.59 -13.30 -22.63
N GLY A 109 -9.34 -13.45 -23.07
CA GLY A 109 -8.88 -13.02 -24.38
C GLY A 109 -9.62 -13.73 -25.52
N GLY A 110 -9.97 -15.01 -25.34
CA GLY A 110 -10.74 -15.78 -26.32
C GLY A 110 -12.16 -15.27 -26.42
N LEU A 111 -12.79 -14.98 -25.28
CA LEU A 111 -14.12 -14.41 -25.21
C LEU A 111 -14.18 -13.01 -25.84
N VAL A 112 -13.19 -12.15 -25.55
CA VAL A 112 -13.08 -10.83 -26.19
C VAL A 112 -12.87 -10.94 -27.69
N ALA A 113 -11.97 -11.82 -28.14
CA ALA A 113 -11.74 -12.04 -29.57
C ALA A 113 -12.99 -12.58 -30.27
N ALA A 114 -13.76 -13.44 -29.61
CA ALA A 114 -15.01 -13.98 -30.13
C ALA A 114 -16.07 -12.87 -30.31
N LEU A 115 -16.23 -12.00 -29.31
CA LEU A 115 -17.13 -10.85 -29.37
C LEU A 115 -16.82 -9.91 -30.54
N VAL A 116 -15.55 -9.77 -30.90
CA VAL A 116 -15.13 -8.95 -32.04
C VAL A 116 -15.27 -9.72 -33.36
N TYR A 117 -14.85 -10.99 -33.39
CA TYR A 117 -14.80 -11.79 -34.61
C TYR A 117 -16.18 -12.21 -35.13
N PHE A 118 -17.08 -12.68 -34.27
CA PHE A 118 -18.38 -13.21 -34.70
C PHE A 118 -19.24 -12.19 -35.47
N PRO A 119 -19.36 -10.91 -35.04
CA PRO A 119 -20.09 -9.89 -35.80
C PRO A 119 -19.44 -9.51 -37.13
N LEU A 120 -18.11 -9.59 -37.23
CA LEU A 120 -17.33 -9.27 -38.44
C LEU A 120 -17.27 -10.46 -39.42
N SER A 121 -17.54 -11.67 -38.95
CA SER A 121 -17.48 -12.90 -39.75
C SER A 121 -18.29 -12.91 -41.05
N PRO A 122 -19.48 -12.29 -41.16
CA PRO A 122 -20.25 -12.28 -42.42
C PRO A 122 -19.62 -11.42 -43.51
N PHE A 123 -18.69 -10.52 -43.14
CA PHE A 123 -18.07 -9.54 -44.03
C PHE A 123 -16.65 -9.94 -44.47
N LEU A 124 -16.11 -11.04 -43.93
CA LEU A 124 -14.77 -11.52 -44.23
C LEU A 124 -14.81 -12.56 -45.36
N PRO A 125 -13.99 -12.42 -46.41
CA PRO A 125 -13.92 -13.39 -47.49
C PRO A 125 -13.26 -14.68 -46.99
N ASP A 126 -13.97 -15.80 -47.16
CA ASP A 126 -13.69 -17.12 -46.63
C ASP A 126 -13.64 -17.18 -45.09
N PHE A 127 -14.45 -18.08 -44.51
CA PHE A 127 -14.61 -18.27 -43.07
C PHE A 127 -13.36 -18.88 -42.43
N ILE A 128 -12.28 -18.10 -42.38
CA ILE A 128 -10.95 -18.55 -41.98
C ILE A 128 -10.80 -18.35 -40.47
N TRP A 129 -10.97 -19.45 -39.73
CA TRP A 129 -10.71 -19.54 -38.29
C TRP A 129 -9.33 -19.02 -37.87
N ALA A 130 -8.34 -19.01 -38.77
CA ALA A 130 -7.01 -18.49 -38.47
C ALA A 130 -7.03 -17.02 -38.02
N TYR A 131 -7.91 -16.18 -38.56
CA TYR A 131 -8.03 -14.78 -38.14
C TYR A 131 -8.50 -14.66 -36.68
N TYR A 132 -9.43 -15.51 -36.27
CA TYR A 132 -9.86 -15.59 -34.87
C TYR A 132 -8.69 -15.97 -33.95
N PHE A 133 -7.94 -17.03 -34.28
CA PHE A 133 -6.80 -17.46 -33.45
C PHE A 133 -5.67 -16.43 -33.40
N VAL A 134 -5.41 -15.71 -34.50
CA VAL A 134 -4.43 -14.60 -34.53
C VAL A 134 -4.90 -13.45 -33.64
N LEU A 135 -6.17 -13.03 -33.76
CA LEU A 135 -6.75 -11.98 -32.92
C LEU A 135 -6.73 -12.38 -31.44
N TRP A 136 -7.12 -13.61 -31.13
CA TRP A 136 -7.10 -14.16 -29.78
C TRP A 136 -5.69 -14.19 -29.20
N GLY A 137 -4.72 -14.72 -29.94
CA GLY A 137 -3.32 -14.74 -29.53
C GLY A 137 -2.78 -13.33 -29.27
N ALA A 138 -3.09 -12.36 -30.14
CA ALA A 138 -2.68 -10.97 -29.99
C ALA A 138 -3.30 -10.31 -28.74
N VAL A 139 -4.62 -10.40 -28.57
CA VAL A 139 -5.33 -9.82 -27.41
C VAL A 139 -4.84 -10.43 -26.10
N THR A 140 -4.70 -11.75 -26.04
CA THR A 140 -4.24 -12.47 -24.84
C THR A 140 -2.82 -12.07 -24.48
N THR A 141 -1.89 -12.08 -25.45
CA THR A 141 -0.47 -11.81 -25.19
C THR A 141 -0.24 -10.36 -24.79
N VAL A 142 -0.85 -9.41 -25.52
CA VAL A 142 -0.73 -7.98 -25.19
C VAL A 142 -1.38 -7.67 -23.85
N GLY A 143 -2.57 -8.20 -23.58
CA GLY A 143 -3.28 -8.04 -22.32
C GLY A 143 -2.49 -8.59 -21.13
N TYR A 144 -1.98 -9.82 -21.26
CA TYR A 144 -1.17 -10.48 -20.23
C TYR A 144 0.12 -9.71 -19.93
N LEU A 145 0.88 -9.32 -20.96
CA LEU A 145 2.12 -8.55 -20.78
C LEU A 145 1.86 -7.18 -20.14
N ARG A 146 0.77 -6.49 -20.53
CA ARG A 146 0.37 -5.21 -19.94
C ARG A 146 0.00 -5.38 -18.47
N ALA A 147 -0.80 -6.39 -18.15
CA ALA A 147 -1.19 -6.70 -16.78
C ALA A 147 0.03 -7.06 -15.91
N GLY A 148 0.96 -7.86 -16.45
CA GLY A 148 2.22 -8.21 -15.79
C GLY A 148 3.08 -6.99 -15.46
N ARG A 149 3.32 -6.11 -16.44
CA ARG A 149 4.10 -4.87 -16.20
C ARG A 149 3.42 -3.95 -15.19
N ARG A 150 2.09 -3.81 -15.25
CA ARG A 150 1.33 -3.01 -14.28
C ARG A 150 1.41 -3.61 -12.87
N TYR A 151 1.35 -4.94 -12.76
CA TYR A 151 1.52 -5.65 -11.49
C TYR A 151 2.91 -5.38 -10.88
N GLU A 152 3.98 -5.55 -11.65
CA GLU A 152 5.35 -5.31 -11.16
C GLU A 152 5.57 -3.85 -10.74
N ARG A 153 5.05 -2.89 -11.51
CA ARG A 153 5.12 -1.46 -11.17
C ARG A 153 4.39 -1.17 -9.85
N ARG A 154 3.16 -1.64 -9.70
CA ARG A 154 2.39 -1.46 -8.46
C ARG A 154 3.09 -2.13 -7.29
N LYS A 155 3.59 -3.36 -7.45
CA LYS A 155 4.32 -4.06 -6.40
C LYS A 155 5.54 -3.27 -5.93
N ALA A 156 6.31 -2.70 -6.86
CA ALA A 156 7.46 -1.86 -6.52
C ALA A 156 7.04 -0.55 -5.80
N GLU A 157 5.96 0.09 -6.25
CA GLU A 157 5.41 1.29 -5.61
C GLU A 157 4.89 1.02 -4.19
N TYR A 158 4.15 -0.07 -4.00
CA TYR A 158 3.68 -0.49 -2.68
C TYR A 158 4.83 -0.85 -1.74
N ALA A 159 5.88 -1.51 -2.23
CA ALA A 159 7.05 -1.80 -1.40
C ALA A 159 7.74 -0.53 -0.88
N LEU A 160 7.79 0.55 -1.69
CA LEU A 160 8.30 1.84 -1.26
C LEU A 160 7.38 2.50 -0.21
N LEU A 161 6.07 2.55 -0.48
CA LEU A 161 5.09 3.13 0.44
C LEU A 161 5.06 2.40 1.79
N ARG A 162 5.18 1.07 1.76
CA ARG A 162 5.30 0.23 2.95
C ARG A 162 6.54 0.61 3.75
N ARG A 163 7.70 0.71 3.09
CA ARG A 163 8.95 1.07 3.77
C ARG A 163 8.89 2.47 4.38
N ASP A 164 8.31 3.43 3.67
CA ASP A 164 8.09 4.79 4.18
C ASP A 164 7.19 4.77 5.43
N ALA A 165 6.05 4.06 5.37
CA ALA A 165 5.14 3.97 6.50
C ALA A 165 5.73 3.23 7.72
N GLU A 166 6.51 2.16 7.49
CA GLU A 166 7.26 1.48 8.54
C GLU A 166 8.31 2.42 9.16
N ASN A 167 9.03 3.19 8.35
CA ASN A 167 10.01 4.16 8.84
C ASN A 167 9.35 5.28 9.64
N ASP A 168 8.19 5.79 9.21
CA ASP A 168 7.42 6.79 9.96
C ASP A 168 6.99 6.24 11.33
N LEU A 169 6.56 4.98 11.41
CA LEU A 169 6.27 4.31 12.69
C LEU A 169 7.51 4.21 13.57
N ARG A 170 8.66 3.84 13.01
CA ARG A 170 9.92 3.71 13.76
C ARG A 170 10.43 5.06 14.24
N ALA A 171 10.32 6.11 13.43
CA ALA A 171 10.67 7.47 13.81
C ALA A 171 9.79 7.95 14.96
N MET A 172 8.46 7.79 14.84
CA MET A 172 7.52 8.12 15.90
C MET A 172 7.78 7.32 17.19
N TYR A 173 8.12 6.03 17.09
CA TYR A 173 8.53 5.25 18.26
C TYR A 173 9.82 5.76 18.90
N ASN A 174 10.82 6.11 18.09
CA ASN A 174 12.09 6.63 18.59
C ASN A 174 11.96 8.00 19.27
N ASP A 175 10.94 8.79 18.89
CA ASP A 175 10.61 10.07 19.52
C ASP A 175 9.83 9.91 20.85
N CYS A 176 9.43 8.69 21.20
CA CYS A 176 8.68 8.41 22.42
C CYS A 176 9.59 8.53 23.66
N ALA A 177 9.26 9.47 24.56
CA ALA A 177 10.01 9.68 25.80
C ALA A 177 9.76 8.56 26.83
N ASP A 178 10.84 8.00 27.37
CA ASP A 178 10.85 6.91 28.35
C ASP A 178 9.93 5.74 27.95
N CYS A 179 9.99 5.33 26.68
CA CYS A 179 9.25 4.17 26.20
C CYS A 179 9.90 2.88 26.73
N PHE A 180 9.17 2.14 27.56
CA PHE A 180 9.61 0.85 28.09
C PHE A 180 8.98 -0.36 27.38
N LEU A 181 8.04 -0.12 26.46
CA LEU A 181 7.41 -1.18 25.65
C LEU A 181 8.13 -1.34 24.31
N PRO A 182 8.33 -2.57 23.80
CA PRO A 182 8.77 -2.79 22.43
C PRO A 182 7.70 -2.35 21.44
N LEU A 183 8.09 -1.91 20.23
CA LEU A 183 7.15 -1.50 19.17
C LEU A 183 6.04 -2.53 18.86
N ALA A 184 6.30 -3.83 19.04
CA ALA A 184 5.29 -4.87 18.82
C ALA A 184 4.10 -4.77 19.80
N TRP A 185 4.31 -4.20 20.99
CA TRP A 185 3.34 -4.10 22.09
C TRP A 185 2.73 -2.70 22.25
N THR A 186 3.09 -1.76 21.36
CA THR A 186 2.57 -0.39 21.36
C THR A 186 1.23 -0.16 20.64
N PRO A 187 0.60 -1.11 19.91
CA PRO A 187 -0.74 -0.87 19.37
C PRO A 187 -1.74 -0.50 20.48
N PRO A 188 -2.52 0.58 20.32
CA PRO A 188 -3.47 1.05 21.33
C PRO A 188 -4.38 -0.02 21.95
N PRO A 189 -5.00 -0.95 21.19
CA PRO A 189 -5.86 -1.96 21.80
C PRO A 189 -5.10 -2.91 22.75
N GLN A 190 -3.82 -3.17 22.51
CA GLN A 190 -3.01 -4.02 23.39
C GLN A 190 -2.66 -3.29 24.70
N ILE A 191 -2.26 -2.01 24.62
CA ILE A 191 -1.96 -1.20 25.80
C ILE A 191 -3.20 -1.08 26.71
N ILE A 192 -4.38 -0.89 26.14
CA ILE A 192 -5.64 -0.82 26.91
C ILE A 192 -5.90 -2.13 27.65
N ARG A 193 -5.76 -3.28 26.99
CA ARG A 193 -5.94 -4.59 27.65
C ARG A 193 -4.94 -4.83 28.77
N MET A 194 -3.67 -4.47 28.56
CA MET A 194 -2.63 -4.58 29.57
C MET A 194 -2.88 -3.66 30.78
N LEU A 195 -3.34 -2.43 30.54
CA LEU A 195 -3.78 -1.51 31.59
C LEU A 195 -4.93 -2.10 32.42
N ASP A 196 -5.92 -2.70 31.76
CA ASP A 196 -7.06 -3.33 32.44
C ASP A 196 -6.64 -4.56 33.25
N ALA A 197 -5.73 -5.39 32.73
CA ALA A 197 -5.17 -6.54 33.45
C ALA A 197 -4.40 -6.11 34.72
N LEU A 198 -3.59 -5.06 34.62
CA LEU A 198 -2.86 -4.49 35.76
C LEU A 198 -3.78 -3.82 36.78
N ARG A 199 -4.88 -3.19 36.35
CA ARG A 199 -5.84 -2.56 37.28
C ARG A 199 -6.73 -3.57 37.98
N SER A 200 -7.15 -4.62 37.27
CA SER A 200 -7.96 -5.71 37.83
C SER A 200 -7.16 -6.65 38.75
N GLY A 201 -5.82 -6.61 38.67
CA GLY A 201 -4.95 -7.51 39.42
C GLY A 201 -4.87 -8.90 38.80
N GLU A 202 -5.19 -9.04 37.51
CA GLU A 202 -5.01 -10.28 36.75
C GLU A 202 -3.52 -10.61 36.53
N THR A 203 -2.68 -9.57 36.49
CA THR A 203 -1.21 -9.66 36.34
C THR A 203 -0.53 -8.68 37.30
N ASP A 204 0.61 -9.08 37.85
CA ASP A 204 1.36 -8.28 38.83
C ASP A 204 2.31 -7.26 38.17
N SER A 205 2.74 -7.52 36.93
CA SER A 205 3.63 -6.62 36.18
C SER A 205 3.42 -6.64 34.66
N VAL A 206 3.87 -5.59 33.99
CA VAL A 206 3.93 -5.51 32.51
C VAL A 206 4.76 -6.64 31.92
N ARG A 207 5.89 -7.00 32.55
CA ARG A 207 6.76 -8.07 32.07
C ARG A 207 6.05 -9.42 32.08
N GLU A 208 5.38 -9.73 33.18
CA GLU A 208 4.58 -10.95 33.32
C GLU A 208 3.48 -11.04 32.25
N TYR A 209 2.77 -9.94 32.01
CA TYR A 209 1.74 -9.89 30.96
C TYR A 209 2.33 -10.20 29.58
N MET A 210 3.45 -9.57 29.21
CA MET A 210 4.11 -9.81 27.92
C MET A 210 4.63 -11.25 27.79
N GLU A 211 5.22 -11.81 28.84
CA GLU A 211 5.71 -13.20 28.84
C GLU A 211 4.57 -14.21 28.67
N ARG A 212 3.41 -13.93 29.29
CA ARG A 212 2.22 -14.79 29.22
C ARG A 212 1.57 -14.79 27.84
N GLU A 213 1.45 -13.64 27.21
CA GLU A 213 0.79 -13.49 25.90
C GLU A 213 1.74 -13.75 24.72
N ALA A 214 3.06 -13.78 24.95
CA ALA A 214 4.05 -14.15 23.94
C ALA A 214 4.22 -15.69 23.78
N GLY A 215 3.73 -16.48 24.74
CA GLY A 215 3.80 -17.95 24.75
C GLY A 215 2.62 -18.63 24.07
#